data_AF-A0A3B0QUW5-F1
#
_entry.id   AF-A0A3B0QUW5-F1
#
_cell.length_a   1.000
_cell.length_b   1.000
_cell.length_c   1.000
_cell.angle_alpha   90.00
_cell.angle_beta   90.00
_cell.angle_gamma   90.00
#
_symmetry.space_group_name_H-M   'P 1'
#
loop_
_entity.id
_entity.type
_entity.pdbx_description
1 polymer ?
#
loop_
_entity_poly.entity_id
_entity_poly.type
_entity_poly.pdbx_seq_one_letter_code
_entity_poly.pdbx_strand_id
1 'polypeptide(L)'
;MLSKEDKDRIRAEEIFRSEVQREIQEGQNKKGLLTNLFKFFNSSFGIWFLSAVVLSSALYIYQDIQTTRAVNTQTQLRINKIDTELKERIHGFETTLKTARTSNNLATAIRRLSESESIHSEFLKYSFTGLLQELIFLVPTDEQKELKKVLAIAIKLKKDRQALNRYENARNTDIKASKDKLSRYLNKDFKIRGWRE
;
A
#
# COMPACT_ATOMS: atom_id res chain seq x y z
N MET A 1 -77.78 2.58 -54.40
CA MET A 1 -76.50 2.04 -54.87
C MET A 1 -75.54 3.19 -55.06
N LEU A 2 -74.31 3.12 -54.53
CA LEU A 2 -73.29 4.15 -54.77
C LEU A 2 -72.98 4.27 -56.27
N SER A 3 -72.87 5.50 -56.77
CA SER A 3 -72.40 5.78 -58.13
C SER A 3 -71.01 5.20 -58.35
N LYS A 4 -70.66 4.84 -59.59
CA LYS A 4 -69.31 4.36 -59.92
C LYS A 4 -68.25 5.41 -59.54
N GLU A 5 -68.55 6.69 -59.73
CA GLU A 5 -67.65 7.80 -59.36
C GLU A 5 -67.39 7.88 -57.86
N ASP A 6 -68.42 7.63 -57.03
CA ASP A 6 -68.24 7.62 -55.58
C ASP A 6 -67.38 6.44 -55.12
N LYS A 7 -67.54 5.27 -55.75
CA LYS A 7 -66.70 4.10 -55.47
C LYS A 7 -65.24 4.34 -55.84
N ASP A 8 -64.98 4.99 -56.97
CA ASP A 8 -63.61 5.26 -57.42
C ASP A 8 -62.95 6.34 -56.57
N ARG A 9 -63.70 7.37 -56.13
CA ARG A 9 -63.22 8.37 -55.16
C ARG A 9 -62.85 7.75 -53.81
N ILE A 10 -63.73 6.90 -53.25
CA ILE A 10 -63.47 6.23 -51.97
C ILE A 10 -62.23 5.33 -52.08
N ARG A 11 -62.12 4.58 -53.18
CA ARG A 11 -60.98 3.69 -53.41
C ARG A 11 -59.66 4.47 -53.53
N ALA A 12 -59.67 5.61 -54.22
CA ALA A 12 -58.51 6.50 -54.31
C ALA A 12 -58.11 7.08 -52.93
N GLU A 13 -59.09 7.45 -52.11
CA GLU A 13 -58.84 7.97 -50.77
C GLU A 13 -58.33 6.89 -49.81
N GLU A 14 -58.83 5.65 -49.90
CA GLU A 14 -58.32 4.51 -49.14
C GLU A 14 -56.88 4.15 -49.52
N ILE A 15 -56.57 4.16 -50.82
CA ILE A 15 -55.19 3.95 -51.31
C ILE A 15 -54.28 5.03 -50.72
N PHE A 16 -54.68 6.30 -50.83
CA PHE A 16 -53.90 7.42 -50.30
C PHE A 16 -53.71 7.34 -48.78
N ARG A 17 -54.76 6.99 -48.01
CA ARG A 17 -54.64 6.76 -46.57
C ARG A 17 -53.67 5.62 -46.23
N SER A 18 -53.72 4.53 -47.00
CA SER A 18 -52.81 3.40 -46.80
C SER A 18 -51.36 3.76 -47.11
N GLU A 19 -51.14 4.59 -48.13
CA GLU A 19 -49.81 5.07 -48.54
C GLU A 19 -49.20 5.99 -47.48
N VAL A 20 -49.98 6.96 -46.99
CA VAL A 20 -49.56 7.88 -45.92
C VAL A 20 -49.26 7.12 -44.62
N GLN A 21 -50.07 6.14 -44.25
CA GLN A 21 -49.79 5.30 -43.07
C GLN A 21 -48.50 4.48 -43.25
N ARG A 22 -48.25 3.94 -44.44
CA ARG A 22 -47.03 3.18 -44.73
C ARG A 22 -45.80 4.06 -44.64
N GLU A 23 -45.81 5.28 -45.17
CA GLU A 23 -44.70 6.22 -45.08
C GLU A 23 -44.40 6.64 -43.62
N ILE A 24 -45.45 6.87 -42.82
CA ILE A 24 -45.29 7.19 -41.39
C ILE A 24 -44.68 6.02 -40.62
N GLN A 25 -45.12 4.78 -40.89
CA GLN A 25 -44.57 3.59 -40.24
C GLN A 25 -43.14 3.27 -40.70
N GLU A 26 -42.82 3.43 -41.98
CA GLU A 26 -41.47 3.26 -42.51
C GLU A 26 -40.49 4.29 -41.93
N GLY A 27 -40.94 5.53 -41.69
CA GLY A 27 -40.16 6.56 -40.99
C GLY A 27 -39.94 6.25 -39.50
N GLN A 28 -40.84 5.49 -38.87
CA GLN A 28 -40.69 5.07 -37.47
C GLN A 28 -39.82 3.83 -37.29
N ASN A 29 -39.83 2.89 -38.23
CA ASN A 29 -39.08 1.63 -38.18
C ASN A 29 -37.57 1.78 -38.48
N LYS A 30 -37.12 2.93 -39.02
CA LYS A 30 -35.69 3.24 -39.24
C LYS A 30 -34.98 3.83 -38.02
N LYS A 31 -35.56 3.74 -36.82
CA LYS A 31 -34.91 4.20 -35.58
C LYS A 31 -33.86 3.18 -35.16
N GLY A 32 -32.61 3.47 -35.48
CA GLY A 32 -31.47 2.62 -35.12
C GLY A 32 -31.35 2.38 -33.61
N LEU A 33 -30.61 1.34 -33.23
CA LEU A 33 -30.37 0.96 -31.83
C LEU A 33 -29.96 2.16 -30.95
N LEU A 34 -29.17 3.09 -31.48
CA LEU A 34 -28.78 4.33 -30.80
C LEU A 34 -29.97 5.23 -30.45
N THR A 35 -30.94 5.40 -31.35
CA THR A 35 -32.11 6.26 -31.11
C THR A 35 -33.03 5.68 -30.02
N ASN A 36 -33.10 4.35 -29.93
CA ASN A 36 -33.84 3.66 -28.87
C ASN A 36 -33.13 3.73 -27.52
N LEU A 37 -31.79 3.65 -27.50
CA LEU A 37 -31.00 3.89 -26.28
C LEU A 37 -31.18 5.33 -25.77
N PHE A 38 -31.13 6.34 -26.64
CA PHE A 38 -31.39 7.74 -26.24
C PHE A 38 -32.81 7.94 -25.69
N LYS A 39 -33.82 7.29 -26.29
CA LYS A 39 -35.19 7.30 -25.75
C LYS A 39 -35.28 6.62 -24.38
N PHE A 40 -34.57 5.52 -24.18
CA PHE A 40 -34.53 4.83 -22.90
C PHE A 40 -33.94 5.74 -21.82
N PHE A 41 -32.79 6.38 -22.05
CA PHE A 41 -32.17 7.29 -21.08
C PHE A 41 -32.99 8.55 -20.80
N ASN A 42 -33.85 8.98 -21.73
CA ASN A 42 -34.81 10.07 -21.51
C ASN A 42 -36.12 9.63 -20.82
N SER A 43 -36.32 8.33 -20.61
CA SER A 43 -37.47 7.84 -19.84
C SER A 43 -37.23 7.99 -18.34
N SER A 44 -38.28 8.12 -17.53
CA SER A 44 -38.16 8.19 -16.06
C SER A 44 -37.39 6.99 -15.47
N PHE A 45 -37.58 5.80 -16.06
CA PHE A 45 -36.85 4.60 -15.66
C PHE A 45 -35.37 4.66 -16.06
N GLY A 46 -35.04 5.15 -17.24
CA GLY A 46 -33.66 5.31 -17.69
C GLY A 46 -32.90 6.38 -16.89
N ILE A 47 -33.55 7.49 -16.54
CA ILE A 47 -32.98 8.51 -15.65
C ILE A 47 -32.74 7.92 -14.25
N TRP A 48 -33.71 7.16 -13.71
CA TRP A 48 -33.55 6.48 -12.42
C TRP A 48 -32.39 5.48 -12.45
N PHE A 49 -32.31 4.65 -13.49
CA PHE A 49 -31.22 3.69 -13.68
C PHE A 49 -29.87 4.40 -13.82
N LEU A 50 -29.78 5.44 -14.64
CA LEU A 50 -28.57 6.23 -14.82
C LEU A 50 -28.14 6.87 -13.51
N SER A 51 -29.08 7.38 -12.71
CA SER A 51 -28.79 7.95 -11.39
C SER A 51 -28.23 6.89 -10.45
N ALA A 52 -28.81 5.69 -10.43
CA ALA A 52 -28.30 4.58 -9.62
C ALA A 52 -26.87 4.20 -10.04
N VAL A 53 -26.62 4.03 -11.35
CA VAL A 53 -25.29 3.69 -11.87
C VAL A 53 -24.26 4.79 -11.57
N VAL A 54 -24.60 6.05 -11.78
CA VAL A 54 -23.71 7.19 -11.52
C VAL A 54 -23.42 7.31 -10.02
N LEU A 55 -24.42 7.21 -9.16
CA LEU A 55 -24.23 7.28 -7.71
C LEU A 55 -23.41 6.10 -7.19
N SER A 56 -23.67 4.87 -7.65
CA SER A 56 -22.87 3.70 -7.29
C SER A 56 -21.42 3.84 -7.76
N SER A 57 -21.20 4.33 -8.98
CA SER A 57 -19.84 4.54 -9.52
C SER A 57 -19.10 5.62 -8.74
N ALA A 58 -19.76 6.74 -8.43
CA ALA A 58 -19.19 7.82 -7.63
C ALA A 58 -18.85 7.34 -6.21
N LEU A 59 -19.72 6.54 -5.58
CA LEU A 59 -19.49 5.97 -4.27
C LEU A 59 -18.31 5.00 -4.28
N TYR A 60 -18.21 4.14 -5.29
CA TYR A 60 -17.08 3.22 -5.45
C TYR A 60 -15.74 3.97 -5.57
N ILE A 61 -15.67 4.99 -6.44
CA ILE A 61 -14.47 5.82 -6.59
C ILE A 61 -14.11 6.53 -5.28
N TYR A 62 -15.11 7.09 -4.60
CA TYR A 62 -14.90 7.75 -3.31
C TYR A 62 -14.36 6.79 -2.25
N GLN A 63 -14.94 5.59 -2.15
CA GLN A 63 -14.50 4.55 -1.23
C GLN A 63 -13.07 4.09 -1.55
N ASP A 64 -12.73 3.89 -2.82
CA ASP A 64 -11.39 3.47 -3.25
C ASP A 64 -10.30 4.50 -2.88
N ILE A 65 -10.61 5.79 -3.05
CA ILE A 65 -9.71 6.87 -2.61
C ILE A 65 -9.56 6.86 -1.09
N GLN A 66 -10.66 6.68 -0.36
CA GLN A 66 -10.66 6.69 1.11
C GLN A 66 -9.89 5.50 1.69
N THR A 67 -10.07 4.30 1.14
CA THR A 67 -9.34 3.08 1.54
C THR A 67 -7.86 3.22 1.25
N THR A 68 -7.49 3.72 0.06
CA THR A 68 -6.08 3.96 -0.30
C THR A 68 -5.40 4.92 0.68
N ARG A 69 -6.08 6.04 1.02
CA ARG A 69 -5.57 6.99 2.02
C ARG A 69 -5.44 6.37 3.41
N ALA A 70 -6.41 5.56 3.82
CA ALA A 70 -6.36 4.88 5.10
C ALA A 70 -5.20 3.88 5.18
N VAL A 71 -4.99 3.07 4.13
CA VAL A 71 -3.88 2.12 4.02
C VAL A 71 -2.53 2.83 4.06
N ASN A 72 -2.38 3.93 3.31
CA ASN A 72 -1.15 4.73 3.33
C ASN A 72 -0.89 5.32 4.71
N THR A 73 -1.92 5.83 5.38
CA THR A 73 -1.80 6.39 6.74
C THR A 73 -1.38 5.32 7.74
N GLN A 74 -2.01 4.14 7.70
CA GLN A 74 -1.65 3.02 8.56
C GLN A 74 -0.22 2.53 8.29
N THR A 75 0.20 2.47 7.04
CA THR A 75 1.56 2.10 6.64
C THR A 75 2.58 3.10 7.19
N GLN A 76 2.32 4.40 7.06
CA GLN A 76 3.21 5.44 7.60
C GLN A 76 3.28 5.40 9.14
N LEU A 77 2.16 5.20 9.81
CA LEU A 77 2.14 5.00 11.26
C LEU A 77 2.96 3.78 11.67
N ARG A 78 2.87 2.68 10.92
CA ARG A 78 3.63 1.45 11.17
C ARG A 78 5.14 1.68 10.97
N ILE A 79 5.52 2.38 9.89
CA ILE A 79 6.90 2.78 9.62
C ILE A 79 7.45 3.61 10.78
N ASN A 80 6.73 4.66 11.21
CA ASN A 80 7.16 5.55 12.29
C ASN A 80 7.37 4.81 13.62
N LYS A 81 6.47 3.86 13.94
CA LYS A 81 6.61 3.00 15.12
C LYS A 81 7.87 2.13 15.03
N ILE A 82 8.11 1.51 13.88
CA ILE A 82 9.31 0.68 13.67
C ILE A 82 10.58 1.55 13.75
N ASP A 83 10.58 2.73 13.12
CA ASP A 83 11.70 3.67 13.15
C ASP A 83 12.03 4.11 14.60
N THR A 84 10.99 4.44 15.39
CA THR A 84 11.15 4.81 16.81
C THR A 84 11.75 3.68 17.62
N GLU A 85 11.25 2.46 17.42
CA GLU A 85 11.75 1.27 18.09
C GLU A 85 13.21 0.96 17.71
N LEU A 86 13.56 1.07 16.42
CA LEU A 86 14.92 0.87 15.93
C LEU A 86 15.87 1.94 16.50
N LYS A 87 15.45 3.20 16.54
CA LYS A 87 16.20 4.32 17.14
C LYS A 87 16.51 4.03 18.61
N GLU A 88 15.52 3.61 19.39
CA GLU A 88 15.73 3.29 20.82
C GLU A 88 16.68 2.11 21.02
N ARG A 89 16.52 1.03 20.24
CA ARG A 89 17.42 -0.14 20.31
C ARG A 89 18.86 0.22 19.96
N ILE A 90 19.05 1.07 18.95
CA ILE A 90 20.37 1.58 18.56
C ILE A 90 20.95 2.46 19.67
N HIS A 91 20.14 3.32 20.29
CA HIS A 91 20.57 4.16 21.40
C HIS A 91 20.99 3.33 22.63
N GLY A 92 20.19 2.33 23.00
CA GLY A 92 20.52 1.37 24.07
C GLY A 92 21.79 0.57 23.77
N PHE A 93 22.01 0.20 22.50
CA PHE A 93 23.25 -0.43 22.07
C PHE A 93 24.45 0.51 22.21
N GLU A 94 24.34 1.76 21.73
CA GLU A 94 25.41 2.75 21.79
C GLU A 94 25.82 3.09 23.23
N THR A 95 24.85 3.31 24.11
CA THR A 95 25.10 3.62 25.54
C THR A 95 25.84 2.47 26.23
N THR A 96 25.41 1.23 26.00
CA THR A 96 26.07 0.04 26.56
C THR A 96 27.46 -0.18 25.94
N LEU A 97 27.62 0.12 24.65
CA LEU A 97 28.91 0.01 23.98
C LEU A 97 29.93 1.01 24.53
N LYS A 98 29.53 2.25 24.82
CA LYS A 98 30.39 3.29 25.40
C LYS A 98 31.00 2.84 26.72
N THR A 99 30.21 2.21 27.59
CA THR A 99 30.63 1.75 28.91
C THR A 99 31.25 0.34 28.92
N ALA A 100 31.23 -0.38 27.79
CA ALA A 100 31.80 -1.72 27.70
C ALA A 100 33.33 -1.73 27.89
N ARG A 101 33.79 -2.55 28.85
CA ARG A 101 35.20 -2.77 29.21
C ARG A 101 35.63 -4.24 29.10
N THR A 102 34.69 -5.16 28.91
CA THR A 102 34.90 -6.61 28.85
C THR A 102 34.21 -7.19 27.62
N SER A 103 34.63 -8.38 27.18
CA SER A 103 33.96 -9.14 26.12
C SER A 103 32.48 -9.41 26.44
N ASN A 104 32.16 -9.70 27.71
CA ASN A 104 30.78 -9.88 28.16
C ASN A 104 29.96 -8.58 28.04
N ASN A 105 30.53 -7.42 28.37
CA ASN A 105 29.84 -6.14 28.20
C ASN A 105 29.59 -5.83 26.71
N LEU A 106 30.52 -6.22 25.81
CA LEU A 106 30.33 -6.10 24.36
C LEU A 106 29.23 -7.05 23.86
N ALA A 107 29.22 -8.30 24.31
CA ALA A 107 28.17 -9.26 23.99
C ALA A 107 26.81 -8.80 24.51
N THR A 108 26.77 -8.19 25.70
CA THR A 108 25.57 -7.59 26.29
C THR A 108 25.09 -6.37 25.49
N ALA A 109 26.00 -5.54 25.00
CA ALA A 109 25.64 -4.43 24.11
C ALA A 109 24.95 -4.97 22.84
N ILE A 110 25.55 -5.96 22.17
CA ILE A 110 24.95 -6.57 20.96
C ILE A 110 23.62 -7.27 21.29
N ARG A 111 23.53 -7.92 22.46
CA ARG A 111 22.30 -8.54 22.96
C ARG A 111 21.19 -7.51 23.08
N ARG A 112 21.48 -6.34 23.65
CA ARG A 112 20.51 -5.26 23.83
C ARG A 112 19.93 -4.78 22.51
N LEU A 113 20.69 -4.78 21.42
CA LEU A 113 20.14 -4.49 20.09
C LEU A 113 18.98 -5.44 19.75
N SER A 114 19.11 -6.74 20.05
CA SER A 114 18.11 -7.76 19.70
C SER A 114 17.00 -7.98 20.73
N GLU A 115 17.31 -7.80 22.01
CA GLU A 115 16.48 -8.17 23.17
C GLU A 115 16.13 -6.95 24.04
N SER A 116 16.25 -5.72 23.51
CA SER A 116 15.88 -4.51 24.26
C SER A 116 14.44 -4.57 24.73
N GLU A 117 14.17 -3.90 25.85
CA GLU A 117 12.82 -3.45 26.16
C GLU A 117 12.29 -2.64 24.99
N SER A 118 11.04 -2.91 24.66
CA SER A 118 10.37 -2.35 23.50
C SER A 118 9.46 -1.22 23.93
N ILE A 119 9.52 -0.08 23.24
CA ILE A 119 8.64 1.07 23.51
C ILE A 119 7.21 0.69 23.16
N HIS A 120 7.04 -0.07 22.08
CA HIS A 120 5.74 -0.57 21.65
C HIS A 120 5.58 -2.03 22.03
N SER A 121 4.57 -2.35 22.86
CA SER A 121 4.33 -3.71 23.35
C SER A 121 4.17 -4.75 22.23
N GLU A 122 3.68 -4.34 21.07
CA GLU A 122 3.56 -5.17 19.86
C GLU A 122 4.92 -5.68 19.32
N PHE A 123 6.03 -5.00 19.62
CA PHE A 123 7.36 -5.35 19.14
C PHE A 123 8.21 -6.15 20.14
N LEU A 124 7.67 -6.50 21.30
CA LEU A 124 8.37 -7.30 22.32
C LEU A 124 8.89 -8.65 21.80
N LYS A 125 8.15 -9.27 20.87
CA LYS A 125 8.51 -10.57 20.27
C LYS A 125 9.42 -10.43 19.04
N TYR A 126 9.62 -9.21 18.55
CA TYR A 126 10.35 -8.95 17.32
C TYR A 126 11.82 -8.67 17.62
N SER A 127 12.69 -9.41 16.93
CA SER A 127 14.12 -9.10 16.94
C SER A 127 14.43 -7.87 16.09
N PHE A 128 15.56 -7.21 16.35
CA PHE A 128 16.02 -6.07 15.55
C PHE A 128 16.11 -6.36 14.05
N THR A 129 16.60 -7.55 13.69
CA THR A 129 16.64 -7.99 12.28
C THR A 129 15.25 -8.20 11.70
N GLY A 130 14.28 -8.65 12.51
CA GLY A 130 12.89 -8.80 12.08
C GLY A 130 12.22 -7.45 11.83
N LEU A 131 12.43 -6.49 12.72
CA LEU A 131 11.94 -5.11 12.54
C LEU A 131 12.55 -4.45 11.29
N LEU A 132 13.86 -4.64 11.05
CA LEU A 132 14.51 -4.16 9.83
C LEU A 132 13.94 -4.82 8.57
N GLN A 133 13.67 -6.12 8.60
CA GLN A 133 13.05 -6.82 7.47
C GLN A 133 11.65 -6.29 7.20
N GLU A 134 10.83 -6.13 8.24
CA GLU A 134 9.50 -5.55 8.11
C GLU A 134 9.57 -4.13 7.52
N LEU A 135 10.46 -3.28 8.03
CA LEU A 135 10.67 -1.94 7.48
C LEU A 135 11.05 -1.96 6.01
N ILE A 136 11.95 -2.85 5.59
CA ILE A 136 12.36 -3.01 4.18
C ILE A 136 11.15 -3.31 3.28
N PHE A 137 10.18 -4.09 3.74
CA PHE A 137 8.97 -4.39 2.96
C PHE A 137 7.97 -3.23 2.92
N LEU A 138 7.99 -2.33 3.91
CA LEU A 138 7.06 -1.22 4.01
C LEU A 138 7.57 0.05 3.30
N VAL A 139 8.88 0.24 3.17
CA VAL A 139 9.46 1.45 2.55
C VAL A 139 9.59 1.34 1.02
N PRO A 140 9.60 2.49 0.32
CA PRO A 140 9.91 2.57 -1.11
C PRO A 140 11.25 1.94 -1.50
N THR A 141 11.34 1.46 -2.75
CA THR A 141 12.48 0.68 -3.27
C THR A 141 13.83 1.41 -3.21
N ASP A 142 13.82 2.73 -3.34
CA ASP A 142 14.99 3.61 -3.23
C ASP A 142 15.63 3.55 -1.84
N GLU A 143 14.82 3.40 -0.78
CA GLU A 143 15.30 3.32 0.60
C GLU A 143 15.77 1.92 1.01
N GLN A 144 15.26 0.88 0.35
CA GLN A 144 15.54 -0.51 0.70
C GLN A 144 17.03 -0.85 0.61
N LYS A 145 17.77 -0.22 -0.30
CA LYS A 145 19.19 -0.54 -0.53
C LYS A 145 20.03 -0.30 0.72
N GLU A 146 19.83 0.83 1.39
CA GLU A 146 20.57 1.17 2.60
C GLU A 146 20.13 0.29 3.76
N LEU A 147 18.82 0.07 3.94
CA LEU A 147 18.30 -0.82 4.99
C LEU A 147 18.79 -2.27 4.84
N LYS A 148 18.92 -2.79 3.61
CA LYS A 148 19.48 -4.13 3.35
C LYS A 148 20.94 -4.23 3.79
N LYS A 149 21.74 -3.15 3.67
CA LYS A 149 23.12 -3.12 4.20
C LYS A 149 23.11 -3.18 5.73
N VAL A 150 22.24 -2.42 6.38
CA VAL A 150 22.08 -2.46 7.85
C VAL A 150 21.69 -3.86 8.31
N LEU A 151 20.73 -4.49 7.63
CA LEU A 151 20.30 -5.85 7.93
C LEU A 151 21.46 -6.84 7.85
N ALA A 152 22.30 -6.76 6.79
CA ALA A 152 23.47 -7.62 6.66
C ALA A 152 24.46 -7.43 7.84
N ILE A 153 24.65 -6.20 8.29
CA ILE A 153 25.49 -5.88 9.45
C ILE A 153 24.87 -6.41 10.74
N ALA A 154 23.57 -6.22 10.95
CA ALA A 154 22.86 -6.73 12.11
C ALA A 154 22.95 -8.27 12.22
N ILE A 155 22.84 -8.97 11.08
CA ILE A 155 23.07 -10.43 11.02
C ILE A 155 24.51 -10.77 11.39
N LYS A 156 25.49 -10.00 10.90
CA LYS A 156 26.91 -10.18 11.26
C LYS A 156 27.16 -9.94 12.75
N LEU A 157 26.55 -8.91 13.34
CA LEU A 157 26.62 -8.63 14.78
C LEU A 157 26.07 -9.78 15.61
N LYS A 158 24.94 -10.37 15.20
CA LYS A 158 24.37 -11.56 15.86
C LYS A 158 25.36 -12.73 15.87
N LYS A 159 26.10 -12.95 14.76
CA LYS A 159 27.18 -13.96 14.69
C LYS A 159 28.37 -13.58 15.57
N ASP A 160 28.80 -12.32 15.55
CA ASP A 160 29.90 -11.82 16.39
C ASP A 160 29.58 -11.98 17.89
N ARG A 161 28.32 -11.79 18.32
CA ARG A 161 27.87 -12.10 19.69
C ARG A 161 28.08 -13.56 20.06
N GLN A 162 27.69 -14.49 19.17
CA GLN A 162 27.89 -15.93 19.43
C GLN A 162 29.38 -16.26 19.58
N ALA A 163 30.23 -15.62 18.78
CA ALA A 163 31.68 -15.77 18.92
C ALA A 163 32.18 -15.20 20.25
N LEU A 164 31.76 -14.00 20.65
CA LEU A 164 32.15 -13.37 21.92
C LEU A 164 31.75 -14.22 23.14
N ASN A 165 30.57 -14.85 23.12
CA ASN A 165 30.16 -15.78 24.18
C ASN A 165 31.02 -17.05 24.22
N ARG A 166 31.53 -17.54 23.08
CA ARG A 166 32.45 -18.69 23.05
C ARG A 166 33.83 -18.34 23.61
N TYR A 167 34.26 -17.08 23.49
CA TYR A 167 35.54 -16.58 24.02
C TYR A 167 35.48 -16.17 25.50
N GLU A 168 34.35 -16.37 26.18
CA GLU A 168 34.22 -16.24 27.64
C GLU A 168 35.30 -17.05 28.40
N ASN A 169 35.83 -18.11 27.76
CA ASN A 169 36.89 -18.98 28.30
C ASN A 169 38.32 -18.65 27.81
N ALA A 170 38.50 -17.69 26.88
CA ALA A 170 39.81 -17.35 26.32
C ALA A 170 40.21 -15.93 26.76
N ARG A 171 41.12 -15.84 27.73
CA ARG A 171 41.56 -14.61 28.43
C ARG A 171 42.10 -13.44 27.58
N ASN A 172 42.06 -13.49 26.25
CA ASN A 172 42.75 -12.48 25.42
C ASN A 172 42.05 -12.22 24.09
N THR A 173 40.80 -11.71 24.14
CA THR A 173 40.27 -10.99 22.97
C THR A 173 40.69 -9.53 23.09
N ASP A 174 41.20 -8.94 22.01
CA ASP A 174 41.45 -7.49 21.94
C ASP A 174 40.10 -6.75 21.98
N ILE A 175 39.69 -6.42 23.21
CA ILE A 175 38.45 -5.71 23.51
C ILE A 175 38.43 -4.35 22.82
N LYS A 176 39.59 -3.69 22.69
CA LYS A 176 39.72 -2.39 22.05
C LYS A 176 39.44 -2.51 20.55
N ALA A 177 40.09 -3.43 19.85
CA ALA A 177 39.81 -3.68 18.43
C ALA A 177 38.35 -4.07 18.16
N SER A 178 37.75 -4.89 19.04
CA SER A 178 36.35 -5.29 18.93
C SER A 178 35.39 -4.11 19.14
N LYS A 179 35.64 -3.28 20.15
CA LYS A 179 34.87 -2.06 20.42
C LYS A 179 34.99 -1.03 19.29
N ASP A 180 36.18 -0.87 18.71
CA ASP A 180 36.43 0.02 17.58
C ASP A 180 35.72 -0.46 16.31
N LYS A 181 35.70 -1.78 16.06
CA LYS A 181 34.92 -2.39 14.98
C LYS A 181 33.41 -2.12 15.13
N LEU A 182 32.86 -2.32 16.33
CA LEU A 182 31.43 -2.07 16.61
C LEU A 182 31.08 -0.58 16.48
N SER A 183 31.95 0.30 16.98
CA SER A 183 31.80 1.76 16.84
C SER A 183 31.81 2.20 15.38
N ARG A 184 32.61 1.56 14.52
CA ARG A 184 32.59 1.82 13.06
C ARG A 184 31.24 1.47 12.43
N TYR A 185 30.64 0.33 12.79
CA TYR A 185 29.31 -0.03 12.29
C TYR A 185 28.27 1.02 12.68
N LEU A 186 28.27 1.43 13.96
CA LEU A 186 27.41 2.51 14.44
C LEU A 186 27.59 3.80 13.62
N ASN A 187 28.82 4.24 13.43
CA ASN A 187 29.12 5.55 12.82
C ASN A 187 28.91 5.61 11.31
N LYS A 188 29.11 4.49 10.60
CA LYS A 188 29.02 4.45 9.15
C LYS A 188 27.66 3.94 8.67
N ASP A 189 27.16 2.88 9.30
CA ASP A 189 26.10 2.08 8.72
C ASP A 189 24.75 2.27 9.42
N PHE A 190 24.72 2.74 10.67
CA PHE A 190 23.47 3.03 11.41
C PHE A 190 23.03 4.52 11.35
N LYS A 191 23.69 5.36 10.54
CA LYS A 191 23.33 6.78 10.33
C LYS A 191 22.18 6.97 9.30
N ILE A 192 21.27 6.02 9.23
CA ILE A 192 20.17 6.04 8.25
C ILE A 192 18.91 6.59 8.95
N ARG A 193 18.10 7.35 8.20
CA ARG A 193 16.77 7.84 8.63
C ARG A 193 16.73 8.56 9.99
N GLY A 194 17.83 9.22 10.39
CA GLY A 194 17.88 10.00 11.63
C GLY A 194 17.85 9.17 12.93
N TRP A 195 18.14 7.87 12.85
CA TRP A 195 18.23 6.99 14.03
C TRP A 195 19.38 7.35 14.98
N ARG A 196 20.34 8.14 14.50
CA ARG A 196 21.37 8.79 15.31
C ARG A 196 21.49 10.25 14.89
N GLU A 197 21.56 11.12 15.89
CA GLU A 197 21.91 12.53 15.79
C GLU A 197 23.41 12.72 15.96
#